data_AF-L1P4L4-F1
#
_entry.id   AF-L1P4L4-F1
#
_cell.length_a   1.000
_cell.length_b   1.000
_cell.length_c   1.000
_cell.angle_alpha   90.00
_cell.angle_beta   90.00
_cell.angle_gamma   90.00
#
_symmetry.space_group_name_H-M   'P 1'
#
loop_
_entity.id
_entity.type
_entity.pdbx_description
1 polymer ?
#
loop_
_entity_poly.entity_id
_entity_poly.type
_entity_poly.pdbx_seq_one_letter_code
_entity_poly.pdbx_strand_id
1 'polypeptide(L)'
;MNKQKKLQHHKNIATGLLLLMLCIYITVVFLLKSHPQLSFLGYIKAFTEAAMVGALADWFAVTALFRKPLNLNIPHTNLIEQRKKDIGDNLGVFVVDNFLTPQQIRPYITNINIASFLINWLSNDKNKSFITDNASQLLKNLVDNHKNTIETHIISQFPPIIPTFIAQTIAKKVTEGLNNYVITLANNPTELNNTVEKLIHQLKTNEALQHKMNKWVQKMAYQFVLKNRTEVSTLISSTITNWEGRALSEKLELEVGKDLQFIRINGTLVGGLVGLLIYTLTQFL
;
A
#
# COMPACT_ATOMS: atom_id res chain seq x y z
N MET A 1 17.55 -12.15 16.25
CA MET A 1 17.74 -10.80 16.81
C MET A 1 16.74 -9.83 16.17
N ASN A 2 15.87 -9.19 16.96
CA ASN A 2 14.80 -8.30 16.47
C ASN A 2 15.37 -7.09 15.71
N LYS A 3 14.67 -6.56 14.67
CA LYS A 3 15.20 -5.49 13.79
C LYS A 3 15.67 -4.25 14.59
N GLN A 4 14.91 -3.87 15.62
CA GLN A 4 15.28 -2.79 16.55
C GLN A 4 16.60 -3.04 17.29
N LYS A 5 16.83 -4.28 17.77
CA LYS A 5 18.09 -4.64 18.45
C LYS A 5 19.28 -4.59 17.50
N LYS A 6 19.11 -4.97 16.23
CA LYS A 6 20.13 -4.82 15.19
C LYS A 6 20.47 -3.34 14.96
N LEU A 7 19.46 -2.49 14.78
CA LEU A 7 19.67 -1.06 14.60
C LEU A 7 20.42 -0.44 15.80
N GLN A 8 20.00 -0.76 17.02
CA GLN A 8 20.64 -0.24 18.24
C GLN A 8 22.10 -0.68 18.34
N HIS A 9 22.42 -1.93 18.02
CA HIS A 9 23.79 -2.42 18.02
C HIS A 9 24.68 -1.64 17.05
N HIS A 10 24.22 -1.39 15.81
CA HIS A 10 24.98 -0.62 14.84
C HIS A 10 25.12 0.86 15.23
N LYS A 11 24.08 1.46 15.83
CA LYS A 11 24.19 2.81 16.40
C LYS A 11 25.28 2.86 17.47
N ASN A 12 25.30 1.90 18.39
CA ASN A 12 26.28 1.82 19.46
C ASN A 12 27.71 1.66 18.93
N ILE A 13 27.92 0.85 17.88
CA ILE A 13 29.23 0.71 17.23
C ILE A 13 29.69 2.06 16.67
N ALA A 14 28.82 2.74 15.92
CA ALA A 14 29.17 3.98 15.25
C ALA A 14 29.45 5.12 16.27
N THR A 15 28.68 5.19 17.37
CA THR A 15 28.95 6.13 18.46
C THR A 15 30.21 5.76 19.25
N GLY A 16 30.47 4.46 19.45
CA GLY A 16 31.68 3.97 20.11
C GLY A 16 32.95 4.34 19.34
N LEU A 17 32.91 4.22 18.01
CA LEU A 17 34.01 4.62 17.13
C LEU A 17 34.29 6.12 17.22
N LEU A 18 33.24 6.96 17.25
CA LEU A 18 33.39 8.42 17.43
C LEU A 18 34.05 8.77 18.77
N LEU A 19 33.58 8.17 19.86
CA LEU A 19 34.15 8.40 21.19
C LEU A 19 35.60 7.92 21.28
N LEU A 20 35.92 6.79 20.64
CA LEU A 20 37.29 6.29 20.55
C LEU A 20 38.19 7.31 19.81
N MET A 21 37.77 7.83 18.66
CA MET A 21 38.55 8.84 17.92
C MET A 21 38.74 10.12 18.73
N LEU A 22 37.72 10.57 19.46
CA LEU A 22 37.80 11.72 20.36
C LEU A 22 38.83 11.49 21.49
N CYS A 23 38.82 10.32 22.12
CA CYS A 23 39.78 9.97 23.16
C CYS A 23 41.22 9.92 22.62
N ILE A 24 41.44 9.34 21.44
CA ILE A 24 42.77 9.32 20.81
C ILE A 24 43.20 10.76 20.50
N TYR A 25 42.33 11.58 19.91
CA TYR A 25 42.63 12.99 19.62
C TYR A 25 43.07 13.76 20.87
N ILE A 26 42.30 13.69 21.96
CA ILE A 26 42.62 14.37 23.22
C ILE A 26 43.97 13.89 23.77
N THR A 27 44.21 12.57 23.74
CA THR A 27 45.46 11.96 24.23
C THR A 27 46.65 12.44 23.42
N VAL A 28 46.53 12.47 22.09
CA VAL A 28 47.58 12.96 21.18
C VAL A 28 47.86 14.44 21.39
N VAL A 29 46.82 15.27 21.54
CA VAL A 29 46.98 16.71 21.83
C VAL A 29 47.70 16.93 23.16
N PHE A 30 47.37 16.15 24.19
CA PHE A 30 48.05 16.22 25.49
C PHE A 30 49.51 15.77 25.40
N LEU A 31 49.80 14.68 24.69
CA LEU A 31 51.15 14.17 24.50
C LEU A 31 52.03 15.12 23.69
N LEU A 32 51.50 15.74 22.63
CA LEU A 32 52.21 16.75 21.85
C LEU A 32 52.58 17.98 22.69
N LYS A 33 51.73 18.35 23.67
CA LYS A 33 52.02 19.43 24.61
C LYS A 33 53.19 19.10 25.54
N SER A 34 53.30 17.85 26.00
CA SER A 34 54.35 17.41 26.93
C SER A 34 55.65 16.98 26.23
N HIS A 35 55.57 16.47 25.01
CA HIS A 35 56.71 15.98 24.22
C HIS A 35 56.65 16.46 22.76
N PRO A 36 57.08 17.71 22.48
CA PRO A 36 56.98 18.33 21.15
C PRO A 36 57.81 17.63 20.06
N GLN A 37 58.81 16.85 20.47
CA GLN A 37 59.78 16.16 19.60
C GLN A 37 59.23 14.94 18.83
N LEU A 38 57.99 14.52 19.09
CA LEU A 38 57.38 13.34 18.46
C LEU A 38 56.60 13.71 17.19
N SER A 39 57.30 13.93 16.08
CA SER A 39 56.69 14.34 14.79
C SER A 39 55.62 13.37 14.26
N PHE A 40 55.69 12.08 14.61
CA PHE A 40 54.71 11.08 14.16
C PHE A 40 53.31 11.32 14.76
N LEU A 41 53.21 11.95 15.94
CA LEU A 41 51.94 12.25 16.60
C LEU A 41 51.09 13.24 15.79
N GLY A 42 51.71 14.10 14.98
CA GLY A 42 50.98 15.01 14.10
C GLY A 42 50.13 14.29 13.05
N TYR A 43 50.60 13.17 12.52
CA TYR A 43 49.83 12.32 11.61
C TYR A 43 48.60 11.73 12.30
N ILE A 44 48.77 11.21 13.52
CA ILE A 44 47.66 10.64 14.31
C ILE A 44 46.67 11.75 14.68
N LYS A 45 47.14 12.95 15.04
CA LYS A 45 46.26 14.11 15.29
C LYS A 45 45.44 14.43 14.06
N ALA A 46 46.07 14.60 12.90
CA ALA A 46 45.37 14.94 11.67
C ALA A 46 44.37 13.86 11.24
N PHE A 47 44.75 12.58 11.36
CA PHE A 47 43.85 11.46 11.11
C PHE A 47 42.62 11.50 12.04
N THR A 48 42.83 11.60 13.35
CA THR A 48 41.73 11.54 14.33
C THR A 48 40.83 12.76 14.28
N GLU A 49 41.39 13.95 14.06
CA GLU A 49 40.65 15.20 13.88
C GLU A 49 39.75 15.13 12.65
N ALA A 50 40.30 14.76 11.49
CA ALA A 50 39.53 14.66 10.26
C ALA A 50 38.54 13.50 10.26
N ALA A 51 38.90 12.35 10.86
CA ALA A 51 37.99 11.22 11.06
C ALA A 51 36.79 11.61 11.94
N MET A 52 37.01 12.36 13.02
CA MET A 52 35.94 12.84 13.90
C MET A 52 35.02 13.83 13.18
N VAL A 53 35.56 14.77 12.41
CA VAL A 53 34.76 15.73 11.63
C VAL A 53 33.91 15.01 10.59
N GLY A 54 34.48 14.06 9.84
CA GLY A 54 33.72 13.24 8.87
C GLY A 54 32.59 12.45 9.53
N ALA A 55 32.87 11.82 10.68
CA ALA A 55 31.87 11.10 11.47
C ALA A 55 30.70 11.98 11.93
N LEU A 56 31.00 13.21 12.36
CA LEU A 56 30.01 14.19 12.83
C LEU A 56 29.15 14.72 11.67
N ALA A 57 29.75 14.99 10.51
CA ALA A 57 29.02 15.44 9.32
C ALA A 57 28.00 14.40 8.87
N ASP A 58 28.41 13.13 8.76
CA ASP A 58 27.51 12.03 8.41
C ASP A 58 26.46 11.77 9.50
N TRP A 59 26.84 11.89 10.78
CA TRP A 59 25.87 11.83 11.88
C TRP A 59 24.78 12.89 11.73
N PHE A 60 25.17 14.13 11.44
CA PHE A 60 24.24 15.23 11.26
C PHE A 60 23.33 15.00 10.06
N ALA A 61 23.88 14.62 8.90
CA ALA A 61 23.11 14.38 7.68
C ALA A 61 22.08 13.25 7.86
N VAL A 62 22.50 12.10 8.39
CA VAL A 62 21.59 10.97 8.64
C VAL A 62 20.53 11.33 9.68
N THR A 63 20.91 12.03 10.75
CA THR A 63 19.95 12.44 11.78
C THR A 63 18.94 13.43 11.21
N ALA A 64 19.39 14.43 10.45
CA ALA A 64 18.56 15.43 9.80
C ALA A 64 17.60 14.83 8.76
N LEU A 65 17.89 13.65 8.21
CA LEU A 65 16.95 12.94 7.34
C LEU A 65 15.70 12.48 8.12
N PHE A 66 15.88 11.87 9.29
CA PHE A 66 14.79 11.22 10.03
C PHE A 66 14.22 12.02 11.20
N ARG A 67 15.01 12.89 11.82
CA ARG A 67 14.70 13.53 13.11
C ARG A 67 15.33 14.93 13.18
N LYS A 68 14.95 15.66 14.24
CA LYS A 68 15.64 16.89 14.63
C LYS A 68 16.91 16.56 15.42
N PRO A 69 18.12 16.98 14.98
CA PRO A 69 19.35 16.73 15.72
C PRO A 69 19.29 17.42 17.09
N LEU A 70 19.64 16.70 18.16
CA LEU A 70 19.55 17.16 19.57
C LEU A 70 18.17 17.73 19.96
N ASN A 71 17.11 17.37 19.21
CA ASN A 71 15.77 17.93 19.36
C ASN A 71 15.69 19.47 19.16
N LEU A 72 16.69 20.05 18.47
CA LEU A 72 16.73 21.48 18.15
C LEU A 72 15.98 21.77 16.84
N ASN A 73 15.35 22.94 16.74
CA ASN A 73 14.67 23.39 15.53
C ASN A 73 15.67 23.96 14.50
N ILE A 74 16.50 23.10 13.95
CA ILE A 74 17.42 23.47 12.85
C ILE A 74 16.63 23.45 11.53
N PRO A 75 16.74 24.50 10.68
CA PRO A 75 16.05 24.54 9.40
C PRO A 75 16.52 23.38 8.49
N HIS A 76 15.65 22.91 7.61
CA HIS A 76 15.94 21.82 6.67
C HIS A 76 16.38 20.49 7.32
N THR A 77 15.92 20.21 8.55
CA THR A 77 16.07 18.91 9.21
C THR A 77 14.73 18.20 9.32
N ASN A 78 14.75 16.94 9.76
CA ASN A 78 13.57 16.08 9.81
C ASN A 78 12.87 15.94 8.45
N LEU A 79 13.68 15.76 7.40
CA LEU A 79 13.25 15.88 6.01
C LEU A 79 12.11 14.92 5.65
N ILE A 80 12.17 13.68 6.14
CA ILE A 80 11.15 12.65 5.87
C ILE A 80 9.79 13.02 6.47
N GLU A 81 9.76 13.54 7.70
CA GLU A 81 8.50 13.98 8.33
C GLU A 81 7.95 15.24 7.63
N GLN A 82 8.83 16.18 7.26
CA GLN A 82 8.44 17.41 6.55
C GLN A 82 7.90 17.16 5.14
N ARG A 83 8.48 16.21 4.40
CA ARG A 83 8.06 15.85 3.03
C ARG A 83 7.09 14.68 2.97
N LYS A 84 6.48 14.33 4.10
CA LYS A 84 5.58 13.19 4.22
C LYS A 84 4.43 13.21 3.21
N LYS A 85 3.83 14.38 2.97
CA LYS A 85 2.77 14.57 1.98
C LYS A 85 3.28 14.27 0.57
N ASP A 86 4.39 14.90 0.17
CA ASP A 86 5.02 14.70 -1.13
C ASP A 86 5.38 13.22 -1.38
N ILE A 87 5.90 12.53 -0.34
CA ILE A 87 6.22 11.10 -0.41
C ILE A 87 4.96 10.27 -0.61
N GLY A 88 3.87 10.58 0.10
CA GLY A 88 2.58 9.90 -0.04
C GLY A 88 1.98 10.08 -1.43
N ASP A 89 1.98 11.32 -1.96
CA ASP A 89 1.46 11.65 -3.29
C ASP A 89 2.24 10.92 -4.38
N ASN A 90 3.57 10.99 -4.34
CA ASN A 90 4.43 10.32 -5.33
C ASN A 90 4.32 8.79 -5.25
N LEU A 91 4.21 8.21 -4.04
CA LEU A 91 4.04 6.77 -3.91
C LEU A 91 2.69 6.30 -4.47
N GLY A 92 1.61 7.05 -4.22
CA GLY A 92 0.29 6.77 -4.79
C GLY A 92 0.35 6.72 -6.31
N VAL A 93 0.92 7.76 -6.93
CA VAL A 93 1.11 7.83 -8.39
C VAL A 93 1.96 6.67 -8.89
N PHE A 94 3.10 6.42 -8.24
CA PHE A 94 4.00 5.32 -8.59
C PHE A 94 3.28 3.97 -8.58
N VAL A 95 2.46 3.69 -7.57
CA VAL A 95 1.77 2.40 -7.48
C VAL A 95 0.77 2.23 -8.63
N VAL A 96 0.06 3.29 -8.98
CA VAL A 96 -0.93 3.25 -10.06
C VAL A 96 -0.28 3.10 -11.43
N ASP A 97 0.79 3.84 -11.67
CA ASP A 97 1.48 3.90 -12.96
C ASP A 97 2.33 2.64 -13.22
N ASN A 98 2.78 1.97 -12.16
CA ASN A 98 3.57 0.75 -12.29
C ASN A 98 2.71 -0.49 -12.13
N PHE A 99 1.92 -0.61 -11.05
CA PHE A 99 1.25 -1.88 -10.71
C PHE A 99 -0.18 -2.00 -11.22
N LEU A 100 -0.89 -0.89 -11.34
CA LEU A 100 -2.26 -0.96 -11.80
C LEU A 100 -2.37 -0.93 -13.31
N THR A 101 -1.31 -0.92 -14.14
CA THR A 101 -1.42 -0.77 -15.61
C THR A 101 -2.30 -1.82 -16.32
N PRO A 102 -2.86 -1.52 -17.51
CA PRO A 102 -3.66 -2.49 -18.26
C PRO A 102 -2.93 -3.81 -18.51
N GLN A 103 -1.63 -3.74 -18.80
CA GLN A 103 -0.83 -4.93 -19.05
C GLN A 103 -0.64 -5.77 -17.78
N GLN A 104 -0.45 -5.15 -16.61
CA GLN A 104 -0.22 -5.88 -15.35
C GLN A 104 -1.49 -6.50 -14.76
N ILE A 105 -2.67 -5.86 -14.92
CA ILE A 105 -3.91 -6.43 -14.36
C ILE A 105 -4.50 -7.50 -15.30
N ARG A 106 -4.25 -7.42 -16.62
CA ARG A 106 -4.86 -8.32 -17.61
C ARG A 106 -4.75 -9.81 -17.24
N PRO A 107 -3.59 -10.36 -16.84
CA PRO A 107 -3.47 -11.77 -16.46
C PRO A 107 -4.39 -12.17 -15.30
N TYR A 108 -4.52 -11.31 -14.29
CA TYR A 108 -5.38 -11.56 -13.12
C TYR A 108 -6.86 -11.54 -13.50
N ILE A 109 -7.26 -10.62 -14.38
CA ILE A 109 -8.64 -10.55 -14.86
C ILE A 109 -8.97 -11.73 -15.77
N THR A 110 -8.09 -12.08 -16.71
CA THR A 110 -8.36 -13.17 -17.67
C THR A 110 -8.53 -14.53 -16.99
N ASN A 111 -7.93 -14.71 -15.81
CA ASN A 111 -8.03 -15.92 -15.01
C ASN A 111 -9.33 -16.00 -14.18
N ILE A 112 -10.15 -14.94 -14.16
CA ILE A 112 -11.45 -14.97 -13.49
C ILE A 112 -12.38 -15.93 -14.23
N ASN A 113 -12.73 -17.03 -13.57
CA ASN A 113 -13.74 -17.98 -14.00
C ASN A 113 -14.91 -17.97 -12.99
N ILE A 114 -15.74 -16.94 -13.10
CA ILE A 114 -16.89 -16.75 -12.20
C ILE A 114 -17.94 -17.84 -12.39
N ALA A 115 -18.07 -18.37 -13.60
CA ALA A 115 -19.05 -19.40 -13.92
C ALA A 115 -18.75 -20.68 -13.12
N SER A 116 -17.50 -21.17 -13.17
CA SER A 116 -17.10 -22.33 -12.37
C SER A 116 -17.16 -22.07 -10.86
N PHE A 117 -16.80 -20.86 -10.41
CA PHE A 117 -16.97 -20.47 -9.01
C PHE A 117 -18.44 -20.57 -8.56
N LEU A 118 -19.37 -19.98 -9.31
CA LEU A 118 -20.80 -20.01 -9.00
C LEU A 118 -21.36 -21.43 -9.03
N ILE A 119 -20.96 -22.24 -10.01
CA ILE A 119 -21.35 -23.65 -10.10
C ILE A 119 -20.91 -24.41 -8.84
N ASN A 120 -19.64 -24.28 -8.44
CA ASN A 120 -19.11 -25.00 -7.27
C ASN A 120 -19.70 -24.47 -5.97
N TRP A 121 -19.85 -23.16 -5.85
CA TRP A 121 -20.42 -22.52 -4.67
C TRP A 121 -21.89 -22.89 -4.50
N LEU A 122 -22.70 -22.81 -5.56
CA LEU A 122 -24.11 -23.21 -5.55
C LEU A 122 -24.30 -24.73 -5.45
N SER A 123 -23.34 -25.55 -5.85
CA SER A 123 -23.45 -27.02 -5.72
C SER A 123 -23.24 -27.51 -4.28
N ASN A 124 -22.71 -26.69 -3.38
CA ASN A 124 -22.47 -27.05 -1.98
C ASN A 124 -23.77 -26.94 -1.16
N ASP A 125 -24.15 -28.03 -0.47
CA ASP A 125 -25.40 -28.12 0.29
C ASP A 125 -25.54 -27.05 1.38
N LYS A 126 -24.43 -26.64 2.03
CA LYS A 126 -24.45 -25.54 3.01
C LYS A 126 -24.81 -24.19 2.39
N ASN A 127 -24.36 -23.95 1.16
CA ASN A 127 -24.63 -22.70 0.45
C ASN A 127 -26.03 -22.73 -0.17
N LYS A 128 -26.50 -23.90 -0.63
CA LYS A 128 -27.88 -24.09 -1.06
C LYS A 128 -28.84 -23.78 0.07
N SER A 129 -28.63 -24.35 1.26
CA SER A 129 -29.47 -24.06 2.43
C SER A 129 -29.41 -22.58 2.82
N PHE A 130 -28.21 -21.98 2.82
CA PHE A 130 -28.06 -20.53 3.06
C PHE A 130 -28.84 -19.67 2.07
N ILE A 131 -28.80 -20.02 0.78
CA ILE A 131 -29.60 -19.35 -0.25
C ILE A 131 -31.07 -19.60 0.00
N THR A 132 -31.54 -20.82 0.28
CA THR A 132 -32.97 -21.05 0.48
C THR A 132 -33.54 -20.36 1.71
N ASP A 133 -32.76 -20.31 2.78
CA ASP A 133 -33.20 -19.73 4.06
C ASP A 133 -33.25 -18.20 3.99
N ASN A 134 -32.32 -17.58 3.25
CA ASN A 134 -32.21 -16.11 3.16
C ASN A 134 -32.75 -15.51 1.85
N ALA A 135 -32.82 -16.27 0.75
CA ALA A 135 -33.27 -15.74 -0.53
C ALA A 135 -34.74 -15.35 -0.48
N SER A 136 -35.54 -15.97 0.38
CA SER A 136 -36.93 -15.56 0.57
C SER A 136 -37.03 -14.10 1.05
N GLN A 137 -36.20 -13.71 2.03
CA GLN A 137 -36.12 -12.34 2.53
C GLN A 137 -35.42 -11.40 1.55
N LEU A 138 -34.32 -11.83 0.92
CA LEU A 138 -33.59 -11.02 -0.06
C LEU A 138 -34.41 -10.75 -1.32
N LEU A 139 -35.06 -11.76 -1.90
CA LEU A 139 -35.92 -11.62 -3.09
C LEU A 139 -37.11 -10.72 -2.79
N LYS A 140 -37.75 -10.90 -1.63
CA LYS A 140 -38.84 -10.03 -1.19
C LYS A 140 -38.38 -8.59 -1.07
N ASN A 141 -37.29 -8.33 -0.36
CA ASN A 141 -36.74 -6.98 -0.20
C ASN A 141 -36.28 -6.38 -1.54
N LEU A 142 -35.69 -7.16 -2.44
CA LEU A 142 -35.16 -6.67 -3.70
C LEU A 142 -36.29 -6.29 -4.66
N VAL A 143 -37.34 -7.11 -4.77
CA VAL A 143 -38.52 -6.79 -5.59
C VAL A 143 -39.33 -5.65 -4.99
N ASP A 144 -39.56 -5.65 -3.67
CA ASP A 144 -40.29 -4.56 -3.01
C ASP A 144 -39.55 -3.22 -3.17
N ASN A 145 -38.22 -3.20 -3.01
CA ASN A 145 -37.42 -1.98 -3.15
C ASN A 145 -37.28 -1.49 -4.60
N HIS A 146 -37.43 -2.37 -5.60
CA HIS A 146 -37.25 -2.02 -7.02
C HIS A 146 -38.55 -2.03 -7.82
N LYS A 147 -39.72 -2.17 -7.16
CA LYS A 147 -41.04 -2.22 -7.81
C LYS A 147 -41.26 -1.06 -8.78
N ASN A 148 -40.94 0.16 -8.34
CA ASN A 148 -41.09 1.37 -9.14
C ASN A 148 -40.14 1.38 -10.35
N THR A 149 -38.92 0.88 -10.19
CA THR A 149 -37.92 0.80 -11.27
C THR A 149 -38.35 -0.20 -12.34
N ILE A 150 -38.87 -1.36 -11.93
CA ILE A 150 -39.39 -2.39 -12.83
C ILE A 150 -40.61 -1.86 -13.60
N GLU A 151 -41.56 -1.24 -12.91
CA GLU A 151 -42.75 -0.65 -13.53
C GLU A 151 -42.37 0.41 -14.57
N THR A 152 -41.42 1.29 -14.23
CA THR A 152 -40.93 2.34 -15.14
C THR A 152 -40.20 1.74 -16.36
N HIS A 153 -39.43 0.67 -16.16
CA HIS A 153 -38.74 -0.02 -17.26
C HIS A 153 -39.70 -0.81 -18.15
N ILE A 154 -40.82 -1.30 -17.64
CA ILE A 154 -41.86 -1.94 -18.46
C ILE A 154 -42.62 -0.87 -19.27
N ILE A 155 -42.95 0.26 -18.64
CA ILE A 155 -43.62 1.38 -19.31
C ILE A 155 -42.77 1.90 -20.48
N SER A 156 -41.44 1.99 -20.32
CA SER A 156 -40.55 2.47 -21.37
C SER A 156 -40.41 1.54 -22.57
N GLN A 157 -40.90 0.29 -22.50
CA GLN A 157 -40.92 -0.66 -23.62
C GLN A 157 -42.20 -0.56 -24.47
N PHE A 158 -43.24 0.14 -23.99
CA PHE A 158 -44.46 0.31 -24.77
C PHE A 158 -44.29 1.42 -25.83
N PRO A 159 -44.79 1.22 -27.07
CA PRO A 159 -44.82 2.26 -28.09
C PRO A 159 -45.64 3.49 -27.65
N PRO A 160 -45.30 4.72 -28.11
CA PRO A 160 -46.02 5.96 -27.75
C PRO A 160 -47.50 5.96 -28.15
N ILE A 161 -47.88 5.09 -29.08
CA ILE A 161 -49.24 4.92 -29.61
C ILE A 161 -50.18 4.30 -28.56
N ILE A 162 -49.64 3.62 -27.55
CA ILE A 162 -50.43 3.00 -26.50
C ILE A 162 -50.84 4.06 -25.47
N PRO A 163 -52.15 4.23 -25.18
CA PRO A 163 -52.61 5.15 -24.15
C PRO A 163 -51.93 4.87 -22.79
N THR A 164 -51.50 5.95 -22.12
CA THR A 164 -50.71 5.86 -20.89
C THR A 164 -51.40 5.04 -19.80
N PHE A 165 -52.73 5.12 -19.72
CA PHE A 165 -53.51 4.34 -18.75
C PHE A 165 -53.43 2.83 -18.99
N ILE A 166 -53.32 2.38 -20.24
CA ILE A 166 -53.19 0.96 -20.60
C ILE A 166 -51.79 0.47 -20.24
N ALA A 167 -50.76 1.23 -20.64
CA ALA A 167 -49.36 0.92 -20.30
C ALA A 167 -49.15 0.84 -18.78
N GLN A 168 -49.71 1.79 -18.02
CA GLN A 168 -49.67 1.79 -16.55
C GLN A 168 -50.40 0.60 -15.95
N THR A 169 -51.62 0.29 -16.42
CA THR A 169 -52.41 -0.82 -15.88
C THR A 169 -51.74 -2.17 -16.14
N ILE A 170 -51.16 -2.36 -17.33
CA ILE A 170 -50.42 -3.59 -17.68
C ILE A 170 -49.12 -3.66 -16.89
N ALA A 171 -48.33 -2.58 -16.85
CA ALA A 171 -47.08 -2.54 -16.11
C ALA A 171 -47.30 -2.85 -14.63
N LYS A 172 -48.34 -2.26 -14.02
CA LYS A 172 -48.74 -2.54 -12.65
C LYS A 172 -49.15 -3.99 -12.44
N LYS A 173 -50.02 -4.55 -13.29
CA LYS A 173 -50.45 -5.96 -13.19
C LYS A 173 -49.31 -6.96 -13.39
N VAL A 174 -48.42 -6.70 -14.35
CA VAL A 174 -47.25 -7.54 -14.61
C VAL A 174 -46.28 -7.46 -13.44
N THR A 175 -46.04 -6.26 -12.90
CA THR A 175 -45.15 -6.06 -11.75
C THR A 175 -45.73 -6.71 -10.49
N GLU A 176 -47.03 -6.60 -10.24
CA GLU A 176 -47.72 -7.28 -9.14
C GLU A 176 -47.73 -8.81 -9.31
N GLY A 177 -47.95 -9.30 -10.53
CA GLY A 177 -47.87 -10.73 -10.85
C GLY A 177 -46.45 -11.29 -10.66
N LEU A 178 -45.43 -10.55 -11.09
CA LEU A 178 -44.02 -10.90 -10.90
C LEU A 178 -43.66 -10.90 -9.40
N ASN A 179 -44.11 -9.89 -8.64
CA ASN A 179 -43.89 -9.83 -7.20
C ASN A 179 -44.55 -11.02 -6.49
N ASN A 180 -45.80 -11.32 -6.82
CA ASN A 180 -46.51 -12.46 -6.25
C ASN A 180 -45.82 -13.79 -6.61
N TYR A 181 -45.36 -13.96 -7.85
CA TYR A 181 -44.62 -15.15 -8.27
C TYR A 181 -43.30 -15.32 -7.49
N VAL A 182 -42.54 -14.23 -7.31
CA VAL A 182 -41.31 -14.23 -6.52
C VAL A 182 -41.58 -14.51 -5.05
N ILE A 183 -42.66 -13.95 -4.47
CA ILE A 183 -43.09 -14.23 -3.09
C ILE A 183 -43.54 -15.68 -2.94
N THR A 184 -44.24 -16.27 -3.92
CA THR A 184 -44.63 -17.68 -3.87
C THR A 184 -43.43 -18.62 -3.97
N LEU A 185 -42.44 -18.29 -4.81
CA LEU A 185 -41.17 -19.01 -4.89
C LEU A 185 -40.36 -18.90 -3.59
N ALA A 186 -40.30 -17.69 -3.02
CA ALA A 186 -39.63 -17.40 -1.76
C ALA A 186 -40.24 -18.18 -0.58
N ASN A 187 -41.55 -18.34 -0.56
CA ASN A 187 -42.27 -19.04 0.52
C ASN A 187 -42.32 -20.56 0.32
N ASN A 188 -41.76 -21.10 -0.75
CA ASN A 188 -41.76 -22.52 -1.08
C ASN A 188 -40.33 -23.07 -1.18
N PRO A 189 -39.70 -23.50 -0.06
CA PRO A 189 -38.28 -23.88 -0.02
C PRO A 189 -37.90 -24.99 -1.00
N THR A 190 -38.82 -25.90 -1.29
CA THR A 190 -38.65 -26.98 -2.26
C THR A 190 -38.63 -26.48 -3.70
N GLU A 191 -39.47 -25.51 -4.04
CA GLU A 191 -39.52 -24.92 -5.39
C GLU A 191 -38.31 -24.03 -5.67
N LEU A 192 -37.86 -23.30 -4.64
CA LEU A 192 -36.63 -22.52 -4.69
C LEU A 192 -35.39 -23.41 -4.87
N ASN A 193 -35.29 -24.50 -4.10
CA ASN A 193 -34.23 -25.51 -4.29
C ASN A 193 -34.24 -26.09 -5.71
N ASN A 194 -35.41 -26.47 -6.22
CA ASN A 194 -35.55 -26.98 -7.59
C ASN A 194 -35.14 -25.94 -8.64
N THR A 195 -35.42 -24.65 -8.39
CA THR A 195 -35.02 -23.55 -9.27
C THR A 195 -33.51 -23.34 -9.26
N VAL A 196 -32.88 -23.37 -8.08
CA VAL A 196 -31.42 -23.33 -7.92
C VAL A 196 -30.76 -24.51 -8.62
N GLU A 197 -31.29 -25.72 -8.46
CA GLU A 197 -30.80 -26.92 -9.16
C GLU A 197 -30.91 -26.81 -10.67
N LYS A 198 -32.05 -26.30 -11.18
CA LYS A 198 -32.21 -26.04 -12.63
C LYS A 198 -31.20 -25.01 -13.13
N LEU A 199 -30.95 -23.93 -12.38
CA LEU A 199 -29.95 -22.93 -12.72
C LEU A 199 -28.54 -23.51 -12.72
N ILE A 200 -28.18 -24.30 -11.71
CA ILE A 200 -26.90 -25.01 -11.66
C ILE A 200 -26.76 -25.94 -12.88
N HIS A 201 -27.80 -26.69 -13.22
CA HIS A 201 -27.79 -27.61 -14.34
C HIS A 201 -27.65 -26.87 -15.68
N GLN A 202 -28.38 -25.77 -15.89
CA GLN A 202 -28.25 -24.92 -17.08
C GLN A 202 -26.86 -24.28 -17.17
N LEU A 203 -26.30 -23.82 -16.04
CA LEU A 203 -24.96 -23.26 -16.00
C LEU A 203 -23.90 -24.32 -16.32
N LYS A 204 -24.04 -25.54 -15.80
CA LYS A 204 -23.12 -26.67 -16.07
C LYS A 204 -23.16 -27.13 -17.52
N THR A 205 -24.35 -27.16 -18.14
CA THR A 205 -24.53 -27.70 -19.50
C THR A 205 -24.27 -26.69 -20.61
N ASN A 206 -24.44 -25.39 -20.34
CA ASN A 206 -24.31 -24.35 -21.35
C ASN A 206 -22.94 -23.65 -21.30
N GLU A 207 -21.95 -24.19 -22.02
CA GLU A 207 -20.61 -23.60 -22.13
C GLU A 207 -20.63 -22.16 -22.69
N ALA A 208 -21.53 -21.87 -23.64
CA ALA A 208 -21.67 -20.53 -24.20
C ALA A 208 -22.12 -19.50 -23.15
N LEU A 209 -23.02 -19.90 -22.24
CA LEU A 209 -23.44 -19.06 -21.11
C LEU A 209 -22.27 -18.84 -20.12
N GLN A 210 -21.51 -19.88 -19.80
CA GLN A 210 -20.32 -19.75 -18.94
C GLN A 210 -19.30 -18.77 -19.53
N HIS A 211 -18.99 -18.90 -20.83
CA HIS A 211 -18.07 -17.99 -21.51
C HIS A 211 -18.59 -16.55 -21.54
N LYS A 212 -19.89 -16.33 -21.81
CA LYS A 212 -20.50 -15.00 -21.77
C LYS A 212 -20.41 -14.39 -20.37
N MET A 213 -20.73 -15.14 -19.32
CA MET A 213 -20.63 -14.69 -17.94
C MET A 213 -19.20 -14.33 -17.56
N ASN A 214 -18.25 -15.20 -17.87
CA ASN A 214 -16.83 -14.96 -17.63
C ASN A 214 -16.38 -13.69 -18.36
N LYS A 215 -16.68 -13.53 -19.65
CA LYS A 215 -16.31 -12.32 -20.41
C LYS A 215 -16.97 -11.06 -19.88
N TRP A 216 -18.24 -11.14 -19.47
CA TRP A 216 -18.96 -10.02 -18.88
C TRP A 216 -18.32 -9.58 -17.56
N VAL A 217 -18.05 -10.51 -16.64
CA VAL A 217 -17.37 -10.21 -15.37
C VAL A 217 -15.95 -9.71 -15.59
N GLN A 218 -15.20 -10.31 -16.52
CA GLN A 218 -13.86 -9.85 -16.88
C GLN A 218 -13.86 -8.40 -17.37
N LYS A 219 -14.81 -8.06 -18.26
CA LYS A 219 -14.97 -6.69 -18.77
C LYS A 219 -15.35 -5.71 -17.66
N MET A 220 -16.29 -6.09 -16.79
CA MET A 220 -16.70 -5.30 -15.63
C MET A 220 -15.53 -5.06 -14.68
N ALA A 221 -14.81 -6.12 -14.30
CA ALA A 221 -13.64 -6.04 -13.42
C ALA A 221 -12.55 -5.15 -14.02
N TYR A 222 -12.28 -5.29 -15.32
CA TYR A 222 -11.35 -4.44 -16.03
C TYR A 222 -11.76 -2.97 -15.96
N GLN A 223 -13.01 -2.65 -16.33
CA GLN A 223 -13.50 -1.28 -16.28
C GLN A 223 -13.49 -0.71 -14.87
N PHE A 224 -13.87 -1.50 -13.86
CA PHE A 224 -13.89 -1.07 -12.47
C PHE A 224 -12.49 -0.72 -11.96
N VAL A 225 -11.52 -1.61 -12.16
CA VAL A 225 -10.14 -1.36 -11.70
C VAL A 225 -9.52 -0.18 -12.43
N LEU A 226 -9.76 -0.05 -13.75
CA LEU A 226 -9.27 1.09 -14.52
C LEU A 226 -9.89 2.41 -14.08
N LYS A 227 -11.20 2.43 -13.82
CA LYS A 227 -11.94 3.64 -13.42
C LYS A 227 -11.50 4.14 -12.04
N ASN A 228 -11.17 3.23 -11.13
CA ASN A 228 -10.85 3.56 -9.74
C ASN A 228 -9.35 3.73 -9.49
N ARG A 229 -8.50 3.75 -10.53
CA ARG A 229 -7.05 3.99 -10.41
C ARG A 229 -6.74 5.25 -9.59
N THR A 230 -7.37 6.37 -9.94
CA THR A 230 -7.15 7.64 -9.25
C THR A 230 -7.53 7.55 -7.78
N GLU A 231 -8.64 6.88 -7.48
CA GLU A 231 -9.11 6.66 -6.12
C GLU A 231 -8.10 5.85 -5.30
N VAL A 232 -7.52 4.78 -5.88
CA VAL A 232 -6.45 4.01 -5.22
C VAL A 232 -5.23 4.88 -4.92
N SER A 233 -4.82 5.73 -5.87
CA SER A 233 -3.73 6.69 -5.64
C SER A 233 -4.03 7.61 -4.45
N THR A 234 -5.24 8.15 -4.39
CA THR A 234 -5.67 9.03 -3.29
C THR A 234 -5.77 8.30 -1.97
N LEU A 235 -6.20 7.04 -1.95
CA LEU A 235 -6.25 6.21 -0.75
C LEU A 235 -4.84 5.94 -0.21
N ILE A 236 -3.87 5.61 -1.07
CA ILE A 236 -2.48 5.38 -0.65
C ILE A 236 -1.86 6.67 -0.10
N SER A 237 -2.01 7.78 -0.84
CA SER A 237 -1.47 9.08 -0.39
C SER A 237 -2.09 9.53 0.93
N SER A 238 -3.43 9.48 1.05
CA SER A 238 -4.13 9.86 2.28
C SER A 238 -3.76 8.95 3.45
N THR A 239 -3.62 7.64 3.23
CA THR A 239 -3.19 6.70 4.28
C THR A 239 -1.84 7.10 4.85
N ILE A 240 -0.85 7.36 3.99
CA ILE A 240 0.47 7.80 4.44
C ILE A 240 0.37 9.15 5.12
N THR A 241 -0.30 10.12 4.50
CA THR A 241 -0.48 11.49 5.02
C THR A 241 -1.14 11.50 6.40
N ASN A 242 -2.04 10.56 6.67
CA ASN A 242 -2.78 10.46 7.94
C ASN A 242 -2.02 9.75 9.06
N TRP A 243 -0.86 9.14 8.81
CA TRP A 243 -0.07 8.52 9.88
C TRP A 243 0.32 9.54 10.97
N GLU A 244 0.14 9.22 12.24
CA GLU A 244 0.45 10.20 13.29
C GLU A 244 1.95 10.42 13.48
N GLY A 245 2.34 11.70 13.61
CA GLY A 245 3.70 12.13 13.94
C GLY A 245 4.79 11.47 13.08
N ARG A 246 5.69 10.73 13.74
CA ARG A 246 6.95 10.21 13.18
C ARG A 246 6.87 8.81 12.60
N ALA A 247 5.68 8.20 12.52
CA ALA A 247 5.55 6.78 12.18
C ALA A 247 6.21 6.40 10.83
N LEU A 248 6.10 7.25 9.80
CA LEU A 248 6.78 7.04 8.51
C LEU A 248 8.30 7.04 8.68
N SER A 249 8.81 8.05 9.39
CA SER A 249 10.24 8.22 9.64
C SER A 249 10.81 7.04 10.42
N GLU A 250 10.13 6.62 11.50
CA GLU A 250 10.54 5.48 12.31
C GLU A 250 10.54 4.17 11.51
N LYS A 251 9.52 3.96 10.67
CA LYS A 251 9.45 2.77 9.83
C LYS A 251 10.59 2.74 8.82
N LEU A 252 10.86 3.86 8.15
CA LEU A 252 11.98 3.95 7.20
C LEU A 252 13.32 3.78 7.90
N GLU A 253 13.53 4.42 9.06
CA GLU A 253 14.75 4.28 9.86
C GLU A 253 15.00 2.83 10.29
N LEU A 254 13.94 2.06 10.58
CA LEU A 254 14.08 0.64 10.92
C LEU A 254 14.49 -0.23 9.72
N GLU A 255 14.09 0.13 8.50
CA GLU A 255 14.42 -0.63 7.30
C GLU A 255 15.81 -0.25 6.74
N VAL A 256 16.16 1.04 6.69
CA VAL A 256 17.43 1.49 6.08
C VAL A 256 18.50 1.92 7.09
N GLY A 257 18.17 2.05 8.37
CA GLY A 257 19.05 2.68 9.36
C GLY A 257 20.36 1.94 9.61
N LYS A 258 20.40 0.61 9.41
CA LYS A 258 21.64 -0.18 9.49
C LYS A 258 22.64 0.25 8.41
N ASP A 259 22.18 0.35 7.17
CA ASP A 259 23.05 0.66 6.03
C ASP A 259 23.56 2.10 6.12
N LEU A 260 22.74 3.01 6.65
CA LEU A 260 23.15 4.37 6.94
C LEU A 260 24.23 4.48 8.03
N GLN A 261 24.30 3.53 8.99
CA GLN A 261 25.41 3.54 9.96
C GLN A 261 26.75 3.19 9.28
N PHE A 262 26.76 2.39 8.21
CA PHE A 262 27.99 2.11 7.47
C PHE A 262 28.55 3.35 6.78
N ILE A 263 27.69 4.26 6.31
CA ILE A 263 28.14 5.56 5.77
C ILE A 263 28.95 6.29 6.85
N ARG A 264 28.48 6.34 8.09
CA ARG A 264 29.21 6.98 9.20
C ARG A 264 30.57 6.34 9.48
N ILE A 265 30.64 5.00 9.48
CA ILE A 265 31.91 4.29 9.67
C ILE A 265 32.87 4.61 8.52
N ASN A 266 32.39 4.59 7.28
CA ASN A 266 33.18 4.93 6.11
C ASN A 266 33.62 6.40 6.12
N GLY A 267 32.76 7.32 6.57
CA GLY A 267 33.11 8.74 6.74
C GLY A 267 34.24 8.96 7.74
N THR A 268 34.31 8.16 8.81
CA THR A 268 35.44 8.21 9.75
C THR A 268 36.76 7.78 9.08
N LEU A 269 36.72 6.71 8.28
CA LEU A 269 37.90 6.16 7.61
C LEU A 269 38.39 7.10 6.51
N VAL A 270 37.48 7.54 5.63
CA VAL A 270 37.78 8.45 4.52
C VAL A 270 38.23 9.81 5.08
N GLY A 271 37.53 10.35 6.08
CA GLY A 271 37.91 11.59 6.74
C GLY A 271 39.33 11.51 7.31
N GLY A 272 39.66 10.42 8.01
CA GLY A 272 41.01 10.22 8.55
C GLY A 272 42.09 10.11 7.47
N LEU A 273 41.85 9.35 6.39
CA LEU A 273 42.78 9.23 5.28
C LEU A 273 43.02 10.57 4.57
N VAL A 274 41.96 11.35 4.37
CA VAL A 274 42.06 12.70 3.80
C VAL A 274 42.84 13.61 4.75
N GLY A 275 42.59 13.54 6.06
CA GLY A 275 43.36 14.27 7.06
C GLY A 275 44.85 13.95 7.02
N LEU A 276 45.21 12.67 6.88
CA LEU A 276 46.60 12.25 6.69
C LEU A 276 47.21 12.82 5.41
N LEU A 277 46.48 12.75 4.30
CA LEU A 277 46.94 13.26 3.01
C LEU A 277 47.15 14.78 3.05
N ILE A 278 46.22 15.52 3.66
CA ILE A 278 46.37 16.98 3.82
C ILE A 278 47.59 17.27 4.70
N TYR A 279 47.75 16.54 5.79
CA TYR A 279 48.88 16.74 6.71
C TYR A 279 50.22 16.40 6.07
N THR A 280 50.33 15.30 5.31
CA THR A 280 51.55 14.96 4.57
C THR A 280 51.92 16.08 3.61
N LEU A 281 50.97 16.53 2.77
CA LEU A 281 51.19 17.62 1.83
C LEU A 281 51.61 18.92 2.52
N THR A 282 50.99 19.24 3.65
CA THR A 282 51.31 20.44 4.44
C THR A 282 52.71 20.39 5.04
N GLN A 283 53.27 19.21 5.30
CA GLN A 283 54.66 19.06 5.77
C GLN A 283 55.69 19.16 4.63
N PHE A 284 55.27 18.93 3.38
CA PHE A 284 56.13 19.03 2.20
C PHE A 284 56.17 20.44 1.59
N LEU A 285 55.15 21.26 1.85
CA LEU A 285 55.04 22.67 1.44
C LEU A 285 55.74 23.59 2.45
#